data_AF-A0A7S1UI70-F1
#
_entry.id   AF-A0A7S1UI70-F1
#
_cell.length_a   1.000
_cell.length_b   1.000
_cell.length_c   1.000
_cell.angle_alpha   90.00
_cell.angle_beta   90.00
_cell.angle_gamma   90.00
#
_symmetry.space_group_name_H-M   'P 1'
#
loop_
_entity.id
_entity.type
_entity.pdbx_description
1 polymer ?
#
loop_
_entity_poly.entity_id
_entity_poly.type
_entity_poly.pdbx_seq_one_letter_code
_entity_poly.pdbx_strand_id
1 'polypeptide(L)'
;MADRPEGTVAMPVREACEWADVIIVATPGPHEDAGIQALAASFGAGAEEKVVLDTTNPLTPFKDGLEVRWGQDKSAGEVLSEALPGSFVFKAFNTIGVEHMSRGDGRLIQGEQLSMAFAGPDDEDKNGVAAEIISRVGFKPVRISPSRTLTRIRARILKPRAKTLS
;
A
#
# COMPACT_ATOMS: atom_id res chain seq x y z
N MET A 1 -21.84 -4.10 -13.28
CA MET A 1 -21.31 -3.20 -12.24
C MET A 1 -21.72 -3.80 -10.91
N ALA A 2 -20.79 -4.10 -10.01
CA ALA A 2 -21.16 -4.46 -8.65
C ALA A 2 -21.87 -3.25 -8.01
N ASP A 3 -22.97 -3.48 -7.30
CA ASP A 3 -23.65 -2.41 -6.58
C ASP A 3 -22.69 -1.72 -5.62
N ARG A 4 -22.71 -0.38 -5.63
CA ARG A 4 -21.90 0.44 -4.74
C ARG A 4 -22.34 0.16 -3.30
N PRO A 5 -21.43 -0.21 -2.37
CA PRO A 5 -21.79 -0.43 -0.97
C PRO A 5 -22.42 0.82 -0.34
N GLU A 6 -23.40 0.62 0.54
CA GLU A 6 -23.97 1.71 1.34
C GLU A 6 -22.87 2.51 2.06
N GLY A 7 -23.03 3.83 2.11
CA GLY A 7 -22.04 4.74 2.70
C GLY A 7 -20.86 5.12 1.79
N THR A 8 -20.81 4.64 0.54
CA THR A 8 -19.77 5.06 -0.43
C THR A 8 -20.20 6.28 -1.23
N VAL A 9 -19.34 7.29 -1.32
CA VAL A 9 -19.53 8.49 -2.15
C VAL A 9 -18.34 8.63 -3.10
N ALA A 10 -18.61 8.90 -4.38
CA ALA A 10 -17.56 9.26 -5.33
C ALA A 10 -17.44 10.79 -5.35
N MET A 11 -16.22 11.29 -5.17
CA MET A 11 -15.90 12.71 -5.20
C MET A 11 -14.51 12.93 -5.82
N PRO A 12 -14.17 14.15 -6.25
CA PRO A 12 -12.82 14.48 -6.71
C PRO A 12 -11.75 14.14 -5.67
N VAL A 13 -10.55 13.74 -6.13
CA VAL A 13 -9.47 13.26 -5.26
C VAL A 13 -9.13 14.27 -4.14
N ARG A 14 -9.03 15.55 -4.48
CA ARG A 14 -8.74 16.62 -3.52
C ARG A 14 -9.79 16.70 -2.41
N GLU A 15 -11.07 16.69 -2.77
CA GLU A 15 -12.18 16.74 -1.82
C GLU A 15 -12.20 15.48 -0.94
N ALA A 16 -11.92 14.32 -1.51
CA ALA A 16 -11.80 13.07 -0.75
C ALA A 16 -10.65 13.14 0.27
N CYS A 17 -9.50 13.68 -0.14
CA CYS A 17 -8.36 13.87 0.74
C CYS A 17 -8.68 14.85 1.86
N GLU A 18 -9.38 15.95 1.60
CA GLU A 18 -9.79 16.92 2.63
C GLU A 18 -10.76 16.30 3.65
N TRP A 19 -11.75 15.54 3.18
CA TRP A 19 -12.78 14.92 4.00
C TRP A 19 -12.30 13.73 4.85
N ALA A 20 -11.39 12.90 4.31
CA ALA A 20 -11.02 11.64 4.95
C ALA A 20 -10.04 11.81 6.12
N ASP A 21 -10.15 10.97 7.15
CA ASP A 21 -9.16 10.88 8.23
C ASP A 21 -7.93 10.05 7.84
N VAL A 22 -8.13 9.06 6.96
CA VAL A 22 -7.09 8.16 6.43
C VAL A 22 -7.30 8.01 4.93
N ILE A 23 -6.19 8.04 4.18
CA ILE A 23 -6.19 7.93 2.72
C ILE A 23 -5.66 6.55 2.32
N ILE A 24 -6.38 5.83 1.47
CA ILE A 24 -5.92 4.56 0.88
C ILE A 24 -5.76 4.75 -0.62
N VAL A 25 -4.53 4.58 -1.12
CA VAL A 25 -4.19 4.75 -2.53
C VAL A 25 -4.41 3.44 -3.28
N ALA A 26 -5.65 3.22 -3.72
CA ALA A 26 -6.09 2.01 -4.41
C ALA A 26 -6.22 2.19 -5.94
N THR A 27 -5.33 2.97 -6.55
CA THR A 27 -5.27 3.18 -8.01
C THR A 27 -4.23 2.26 -8.65
N PRO A 28 -4.26 2.06 -9.97
CA PRO A 28 -3.08 1.59 -10.69
C PRO A 28 -1.88 2.47 -10.33
N GLY A 29 -0.78 1.85 -9.91
CA GLY A 29 0.41 2.55 -9.47
C GLY A 29 1.19 3.11 -10.67
N PRO A 30 1.52 4.42 -10.71
CA PRO A 30 2.43 4.94 -11.73
C PRO A 30 3.82 4.32 -11.59
N HIS A 31 4.44 3.96 -12.72
CA HIS A 31 5.78 3.37 -12.74
C HIS A 31 6.87 4.44 -12.52
N GLU A 32 6.72 5.58 -13.21
CA GLU A 32 7.68 6.70 -13.23
C GLU A 32 7.48 7.66 -12.05
N ASP A 33 8.57 8.29 -11.61
CA ASP A 33 8.56 9.32 -10.54
C ASP A 33 7.62 10.47 -10.83
N ALA A 34 7.61 10.96 -12.07
CA ALA A 34 6.70 12.02 -12.49
C ALA A 34 5.23 11.65 -12.29
N GLY A 35 4.87 10.38 -12.50
CA GLY A 35 3.51 9.89 -12.27
C GLY A 35 3.17 9.81 -10.78
N ILE A 36 4.12 9.38 -9.94
CA ILE A 36 3.96 9.33 -8.49
C ILE A 36 3.81 10.75 -7.92
N GLN A 37 4.61 11.69 -8.40
CA GLN A 37 4.56 13.10 -8.02
C GLN A 37 3.25 13.75 -8.47
N ALA A 38 2.77 13.44 -9.68
CA ALA A 38 1.46 13.91 -10.15
C ALA A 38 0.31 13.36 -9.29
N LEU A 39 0.40 12.10 -8.87
CA LEU A 39 -0.55 11.50 -7.93
C LEU A 39 -0.53 12.24 -6.58
N ALA A 40 0.66 12.46 -6.00
CA ALA A 40 0.81 13.22 -4.76
C ALA A 40 0.23 14.64 -4.86
N ALA A 41 0.52 15.35 -5.97
CA ALA A 41 0.00 16.69 -6.22
C ALA A 41 -1.54 16.74 -6.29
N SER A 42 -2.17 15.65 -6.72
CA SER A 42 -3.64 15.55 -6.78
C SER A 42 -4.30 15.53 -5.40
N PHE A 43 -3.56 15.16 -4.34
CA PHE A 43 -4.08 15.12 -2.96
C PHE A 43 -4.17 16.53 -2.36
N GLY A 44 -3.24 17.40 -2.74
CA GLY A 44 -3.14 18.76 -2.20
C GLY A 44 -2.89 18.81 -0.69
N ALA A 45 -3.20 19.94 -0.06
CA ALA A 45 -3.05 20.15 1.38
C ALA A 45 -3.94 19.21 2.22
N GLY A 46 -5.00 18.64 1.62
CA GLY A 46 -5.90 17.72 2.30
C GLY A 46 -5.23 16.45 2.83
N ALA A 47 -4.04 16.09 2.36
CA ALA A 47 -3.27 14.94 2.86
C ALA A 47 -2.31 15.28 4.02
N GLU A 48 -2.13 16.55 4.37
CA GLU A 48 -1.24 16.96 5.46
C GLU A 48 -1.71 16.36 6.79
N GLU A 49 -0.74 15.93 7.60
CA GLU A 49 -0.88 15.28 8.91
C GLU A 49 -1.62 13.93 8.93
N LYS A 50 -2.01 13.41 7.76
CA LYS A 50 -2.80 12.18 7.61
C LYS A 50 -1.96 10.95 7.33
N VAL A 51 -2.52 9.81 7.70
CA VAL A 51 -2.00 8.49 7.32
C VAL A 51 -2.40 8.19 5.87
N VAL A 52 -1.41 7.83 5.06
CA VAL A 52 -1.59 7.44 3.66
C VAL A 52 -1.13 6.00 3.49
N LEU A 53 -2.04 5.09 3.16
CA LEU A 53 -1.74 3.69 2.86
C LEU A 53 -1.57 3.50 1.34
N ASP A 54 -0.32 3.39 0.89
CA ASP A 54 0.03 3.06 -0.49
C ASP A 54 -0.11 1.55 -0.74
N THR A 55 -1.14 1.18 -1.50
CA THR A 55 -1.42 -0.21 -1.89
C THR A 55 -0.90 -0.57 -3.27
N THR A 56 -0.19 0.34 -3.94
CA THR A 56 0.16 0.20 -5.34
C THR A 56 1.25 -0.85 -5.56
N ASN A 57 1.24 -1.46 -6.74
CA ASN A 57 2.38 -2.20 -7.26
C ASN A 57 2.76 -1.56 -8.60
N PRO A 58 3.81 -0.72 -8.66
CA PRO A 58 4.22 -0.02 -9.88
C PRO A 58 4.86 -1.02 -10.86
N LEU A 59 4.01 -1.73 -11.59
CA LEU A 59 4.41 -2.72 -12.58
C LEU A 59 4.71 -2.02 -13.91
N THR A 60 5.73 -2.49 -14.63
CA THR A 60 5.95 -2.11 -16.02
C THR A 60 4.72 -2.48 -16.87
N PRO A 61 4.51 -1.79 -18.01
CA PRO A 61 3.48 -2.18 -18.97
C PRO A 61 3.62 -3.65 -19.37
N PHE A 62 2.50 -4.38 -19.40
CA PHE A 62 2.43 -5.82 -19.70
C PHE A 62 3.17 -6.26 -20.98
N LYS A 63 3.38 -5.33 -21.92
CA LYS A 63 4.03 -5.60 -23.22
C LYS A 63 5.53 -5.87 -23.09
N ASP A 64 6.15 -5.37 -22.02
CA ASP A 64 7.61 -5.42 -21.81
C ASP A 64 8.00 -6.42 -20.70
N GLY A 65 7.05 -7.24 -20.23
CA GLY A 65 7.19 -8.06 -19.02
C GLY A 65 6.58 -7.39 -17.79
N LEU A 66 6.32 -8.17 -16.74
CA LEU A 66 5.83 -7.66 -15.44
C LEU A 66 7.00 -7.50 -14.49
N GLU A 67 7.70 -6.39 -14.59
CA GLU A 67 8.71 -6.00 -13.62
C GLU A 67 8.06 -5.01 -12.65
N VAL A 68 8.10 -5.34 -11.36
CA VAL A 68 7.97 -4.29 -10.33
C VAL A 68 9.13 -3.32 -10.59
N ARG A 69 8.96 -2.02 -10.38
CA ARG A 69 10.09 -1.07 -10.40
C ARG A 69 11.29 -1.64 -9.61
N TRP A 70 12.27 -2.17 -10.33
CA TRP A 70 13.48 -2.82 -9.83
C TRP A 70 14.67 -2.03 -10.40
N GLY A 71 15.64 -1.70 -9.55
CA GLY A 71 16.88 -1.04 -9.99
C GLY A 71 16.90 0.48 -9.94
N GLN A 72 15.86 1.12 -9.39
CA GLN A 72 15.90 2.54 -9.00
C GLN A 72 16.31 2.65 -7.53
N ASP A 73 17.05 3.69 -7.16
CA ASP A 73 17.53 3.91 -5.78
C ASP A 73 16.39 4.03 -4.76
N LYS A 74 15.19 4.40 -5.23
CA LYS A 74 13.97 4.58 -4.43
C LYS A 74 12.81 3.76 -4.97
N SER A 75 12.04 3.20 -4.05
CA SER A 75 10.74 2.58 -4.30
C SER A 75 9.65 3.63 -4.52
N ALA A 76 8.52 3.22 -5.11
CA ALA A 76 7.40 4.15 -5.33
C ALA A 76 6.81 4.72 -4.02
N GLY A 77 6.85 3.94 -2.93
CA GLY A 77 6.42 4.42 -1.62
C GLY A 77 7.36 5.48 -1.05
N GLU A 78 8.68 5.38 -1.31
CA GLU A 78 9.66 6.39 -0.90
C GLU A 78 9.47 7.68 -1.69
N VAL A 79 9.28 7.57 -3.00
CA VAL A 79 9.00 8.73 -3.87
C VAL A 79 7.70 9.42 -3.47
N LEU A 80 6.65 8.64 -3.14
CA LEU A 80 5.38 9.18 -2.66
C LEU A 80 5.55 9.88 -1.31
N SER A 81 6.33 9.29 -0.38
CA SER A 81 6.63 9.89 0.91
C SER A 81 7.41 11.21 0.79
N GLU A 82 8.34 11.29 -0.15
CA GLU A 82 9.09 12.52 -0.42
C GLU A 82 8.21 13.61 -1.05
N ALA A 83 7.25 13.21 -1.87
CA ALA A 83 6.28 14.12 -2.49
C ALA A 83 5.16 14.57 -1.52
N LEU A 84 5.00 13.91 -0.37
CA LEU A 84 4.03 14.22 0.67
C LEU A 84 4.72 14.40 2.05
N PRO A 85 5.59 15.40 2.22
CA PRO A 85 6.40 15.55 3.44
C PRO A 85 5.58 15.85 4.70
N GLY A 86 4.35 16.34 4.55
CA GLY A 86 3.42 16.55 5.66
C GLY A 86 2.60 15.31 6.04
N SER A 87 2.69 14.21 5.30
CA SER A 87 1.88 13.01 5.50
C SER A 87 2.69 11.85 6.08
N PHE A 88 1.99 10.87 6.67
CA PHE A 88 2.58 9.65 7.18
C PHE A 88 2.31 8.51 6.19
N VAL A 89 3.23 8.32 5.24
CA VAL A 89 3.07 7.35 4.15
C VAL A 89 3.52 5.95 4.58
N PHE A 90 2.61 4.99 4.48
CA PHE A 90 2.86 3.57 4.73
C PHE A 90 2.62 2.75 3.47
N LYS A 91 3.46 1.74 3.24
CA LYS A 91 3.18 0.67 2.29
C LYS A 91 2.44 -0.46 2.98
N ALA A 92 1.30 -0.87 2.43
CA ALA A 92 0.50 -2.00 2.89
C ALA A 92 -0.28 -2.61 1.71
N PHE A 93 -0.97 -3.75 1.91
CA PHE A 93 -1.89 -4.36 0.92
C PHE A 93 -1.30 -4.76 -0.44
N ASN A 94 0.00 -4.61 -0.65
CA ASN A 94 0.65 -4.82 -1.94
C ASN A 94 1.07 -6.29 -2.18
N THR A 95 0.92 -7.18 -1.20
CA THR A 95 1.36 -8.58 -1.25
C THR A 95 0.27 -9.62 -1.44
N ILE A 96 -0.99 -9.25 -1.19
CA ILE A 96 -2.14 -10.16 -1.33
C ILE A 96 -2.79 -9.87 -2.67
N GLY A 97 -2.94 -10.88 -3.52
CA GLY A 97 -3.63 -10.74 -4.79
C GLY A 97 -5.10 -10.36 -4.59
N VAL A 98 -5.67 -9.64 -5.56
CA VAL A 98 -7.04 -9.09 -5.51
C VAL A 98 -8.07 -10.20 -5.28
N GLU A 99 -7.80 -11.41 -5.77
CA GLU A 99 -8.62 -12.62 -5.59
C GLU A 99 -8.75 -13.06 -4.12
N HIS A 100 -7.83 -12.63 -3.25
CA HIS A 100 -7.80 -12.95 -1.83
C HIS A 100 -8.13 -11.76 -0.93
N MET A 101 -8.20 -10.53 -1.47
CA MET A 101 -8.50 -9.32 -0.70
C MET A 101 -9.89 -9.34 -0.03
N SER A 102 -10.89 -9.93 -0.68
CA SER A 102 -12.25 -10.09 -0.12
C SER A 102 -12.36 -11.21 0.93
N ARG A 103 -11.26 -11.91 1.22
CA ARG A 103 -11.22 -13.10 2.09
C ARG A 103 -10.17 -12.98 3.20
N GLY A 104 -9.82 -11.75 3.58
CA GLY A 104 -8.88 -11.47 4.67
C GLY A 104 -9.29 -12.08 6.01
N ASP A 105 -10.61 -12.23 6.21
CA ASP A 105 -11.30 -12.75 7.41
C ASP A 105 -10.98 -14.22 7.79
N GLY A 106 -10.07 -14.87 7.08
CA GLY A 106 -9.56 -16.19 7.43
C GLY A 106 -10.37 -17.36 6.88
N ARG A 107 -11.37 -17.13 6.03
CA ARG A 107 -12.08 -18.21 5.30
C ARG A 107 -11.15 -19.04 4.40
N LEU A 108 -9.98 -18.51 4.05
CA LEU A 108 -8.95 -19.20 3.25
C LEU A 108 -8.02 -20.11 4.07
N ILE A 109 -7.85 -19.87 5.38
CA ILE A 109 -6.91 -20.61 6.23
C ILE A 109 -7.59 -21.08 7.51
N GLN A 110 -8.63 -21.93 7.38
CA GLN A 110 -9.27 -22.59 8.54
C GLN A 110 -9.73 -21.63 9.66
N GLY A 111 -10.07 -20.37 9.34
CA GLY A 111 -10.48 -19.34 10.30
C GLY A 111 -9.36 -18.42 10.80
N GLU A 112 -8.11 -18.60 10.38
CA GLU A 112 -7.01 -17.70 10.74
C GLU A 112 -6.88 -16.50 9.80
N GLN A 113 -6.75 -15.31 10.40
CA GLN A 113 -6.62 -14.05 9.69
C GLN A 113 -5.30 -13.96 8.91
N LEU A 114 -5.37 -13.56 7.63
CA LEU A 114 -4.18 -13.35 6.82
C LEU A 114 -3.31 -12.23 7.40
N SER A 115 -2.00 -12.45 7.49
CA SER A 115 -1.06 -11.41 7.92
C SER A 115 -0.82 -10.39 6.80
N MET A 116 -0.95 -9.11 7.13
CA MET A 116 -0.64 -8.01 6.23
C MET A 116 0.57 -7.25 6.74
N ALA A 117 1.65 -7.32 5.97
CA ALA A 117 2.85 -6.58 6.26
C ALA A 117 2.66 -5.09 5.94
N PHE A 118 3.19 -4.22 6.81
CA PHE A 118 3.22 -2.78 6.55
C PHE A 118 4.50 -2.13 7.09
N ALA A 119 4.92 -1.04 6.43
CA ALA A 119 5.96 -0.15 6.95
C ALA A 119 5.79 1.28 6.45
N GLY A 120 6.37 2.19 7.21
CA GLY A 120 6.35 3.62 6.96
C GLY A 120 7.24 4.32 8.00
N PRO A 121 6.95 5.59 8.34
CA PRO A 121 7.75 6.37 9.28
C PRO A 121 7.81 5.74 10.67
N ASP A 122 8.76 6.20 11.48
CA ASP A 122 8.91 5.80 12.87
C ASP A 122 8.11 6.72 13.80
N ASP A 123 6.79 6.58 13.74
CA ASP A 123 5.82 7.35 14.53
C ASP A 123 4.80 6.40 15.15
N GLU A 124 4.87 6.19 16.47
CA GLU A 124 4.08 5.16 17.17
C GLU A 124 2.56 5.38 17.03
N ASP A 125 2.10 6.63 17.09
CA ASP A 125 0.68 6.97 16.97
C ASP A 125 0.17 6.64 15.56
N LYS A 126 0.91 7.06 14.53
CA LYS A 126 0.54 6.83 13.13
C LYS A 126 0.69 5.37 12.74
N ASN A 127 1.62 4.64 13.36
CA ASN A 127 1.72 3.19 13.24
C ASN A 127 0.46 2.49 13.79
N GLY A 128 -0.05 2.96 14.92
CA GLY A 128 -1.29 2.45 15.53
C GLY A 128 -2.48 2.63 14.59
N VAL A 129 -2.64 3.84 14.02
CA VAL A 129 -3.70 4.13 13.03
C VAL A 129 -3.60 3.21 11.82
N ALA A 130 -2.41 3.06 11.23
CA ALA A 130 -2.21 2.18 10.08
C ALA A 130 -2.56 0.71 10.41
N ALA A 131 -2.14 0.21 11.57
CA ALA A 131 -2.43 -1.14 12.03
C ALA A 131 -3.93 -1.37 12.28
N GLU A 132 -4.61 -0.36 12.83
CA GLU A 132 -6.06 -0.42 13.06
C GLU A 132 -6.84 -0.54 11.74
N ILE A 133 -6.50 0.27 10.73
CA ILE A 133 -7.16 0.19 9.42
C ILE A 133 -6.94 -1.18 8.78
N ILE A 134 -5.72 -1.72 8.83
CA ILE A 134 -5.40 -3.07 8.34
C ILE A 134 -6.26 -4.13 9.06
N SER A 135 -6.45 -3.98 10.37
CA SER A 135 -7.25 -4.88 11.20
C SER A 135 -8.73 -4.82 10.85
N ARG A 136 -9.28 -3.62 10.65
CA ARG A 136 -10.67 -3.38 10.26
C ARG A 136 -11.00 -3.92 8.87
N VAL A 137 -10.02 -3.91 7.95
CA VAL A 137 -10.15 -4.54 6.62
C VAL A 137 -10.09 -6.08 6.72
N GLY A 138 -9.79 -6.62 7.90
CA GLY A 138 -9.82 -8.05 8.16
C GLY A 138 -8.46 -8.72 8.02
N PHE A 139 -7.34 -8.00 8.11
CA PHE A 139 -6.00 -8.60 8.14
C PHE A 139 -5.30 -8.44 9.50
N LYS A 140 -4.39 -9.36 9.84
CA LYS A 140 -3.53 -9.20 11.01
C LYS A 140 -2.34 -8.29 10.67
N PRO A 141 -2.22 -7.08 11.24
CA PRO A 141 -1.13 -6.17 10.90
C PRO A 141 0.21 -6.69 11.41
N VAL A 142 1.24 -6.63 10.56
CA VAL A 142 2.62 -7.00 10.91
C VAL A 142 3.55 -5.87 10.47
N ARG A 143 4.06 -5.09 11.43
CA ARG A 143 5.03 -4.03 11.15
C ARG A 143 6.37 -4.65 10.79
N ILE A 144 7.01 -4.09 9.77
CA ILE A 144 8.36 -4.47 9.34
C ILE A 144 9.28 -3.24 9.38
N SER A 145 10.57 -3.46 9.69
CA SER A 145 11.49 -2.37 10.08
C SER A 145 11.73 -1.35 8.95
N PRO A 146 11.90 -0.04 9.26
CA PRO A 146 12.04 1.01 8.24
C PRO A 146 13.15 0.76 7.22
N SER A 147 14.31 0.25 7.66
CA SER A 147 15.53 0.06 6.85
C SER A 147 15.47 -1.02 5.77
N ARG A 148 14.33 -1.69 5.57
CA ARG A 148 14.23 -2.81 4.62
C ARG A 148 13.09 -2.70 3.60
N THR A 149 12.20 -1.71 3.67
CA THR A 149 10.79 -2.12 3.51
C THR A 149 9.97 -1.49 2.39
N LEU A 150 10.15 -0.25 1.98
CA LEU A 150 9.35 0.25 0.84
C LEU A 150 9.75 -0.44 -0.50
N THR A 151 10.97 -0.98 -0.59
CA THR A 151 11.51 -1.70 -1.76
C THR A 151 11.19 -3.20 -1.83
N ARG A 152 10.82 -3.89 -0.74
CA ARG A 152 10.97 -5.38 -0.67
C ARG A 152 9.80 -6.22 -0.12
N ILE A 153 8.66 -5.64 0.27
CA ILE A 153 7.55 -6.43 0.85
C ILE A 153 7.12 -7.59 -0.10
N ARG A 154 7.17 -7.40 -1.42
CA ARG A 154 6.85 -8.45 -2.41
C ARG A 154 8.04 -9.36 -2.78
N ALA A 155 9.28 -8.88 -2.70
CA ALA A 155 10.46 -9.59 -3.20
C ALA A 155 10.88 -10.81 -2.36
N ARG A 156 10.50 -10.86 -1.07
CA ARG A 156 10.85 -11.98 -0.18
C ARG A 156 9.92 -13.19 -0.34
N ILE A 157 8.68 -12.98 -0.78
CA ILE A 157 7.67 -14.04 -0.93
C ILE A 157 7.87 -14.83 -2.24
N LEU A 158 8.48 -14.21 -3.26
CA LEU A 158 8.72 -14.80 -4.57
C LEU A 158 10.08 -15.50 -4.76
N LYS A 159 10.96 -15.51 -3.75
CA LYS A 159 12.14 -16.38 -3.80
C LYS A 159 11.75 -17.77 -3.31
N PRO A 160 11.62 -18.80 -4.18
CA PRO A 160 11.56 -20.17 -3.69
C PRO A 160 12.78 -20.40 -2.80
N ARG A 161 12.59 -21.01 -1.63
CA ARG A 161 13.71 -21.60 -0.89
C ARG A 161 14.40 -22.52 -1.89
N ALA A 162 15.58 -22.13 -2.36
CA ALA A 162 16.46 -23.07 -3.04
C ALA A 162 16.66 -24.21 -2.06
N LYS A 163 16.08 -25.38 -2.38
CA LYS A 163 16.45 -26.62 -1.71
C LYS A 163 17.93 -26.80 -2.01
N THR A 164 18.78 -26.53 -1.03
CA THR A 164 20.13 -27.08 -1.04
C THR A 164 19.96 -28.58 -0.78
N LEU A 165 19.87 -29.35 -1.85
CA LEU A 165 20.13 -30.78 -1.80
C LEU A 165 21.66 -30.91 -1.91
N SER A 166 22.28 -31.27 -0.79
CA SER A 166 23.56 -31.98 -0.76
C SER A 166 23.28 -33.42 -0.36
#